data_AF-A0A0F0HB36-F1
#
_entry.id   AF-A0A0F0HB36-F1
#
_cell.length_a   1.000
_cell.length_b   1.000
_cell.length_c   1.000
_cell.angle_alpha   90.00
_cell.angle_beta   90.00
_cell.angle_gamma   90.00
#
_symmetry.space_group_name_H-M   'P 1'
#
loop_
_entity.id
_entity.type
_entity.pdbx_description
1 polymer ?
#
loop_
_entity_poly.entity_id
_entity_poly.type
_entity_poly.pdbx_seq_one_letter_code
_entity_poly.pdbx_strand_id
1 'polypeptide(L)' 'MLGVRRDVGQDEIKQAFRRLARELHPDVNPDAKTQERFNEIKAAYQVLSDPQTRNVYSVVGEP' A
#
# COMPACT_ATOMS: atom_id res chain seq x y z
N MET A 1 8.78 -10.16 -9.29
CA MET A 1 8.26 -10.78 -8.06
C MET A 1 8.56 -9.83 -6.90
N LEU A 2 7.57 -9.06 -6.44
CA LEU A 2 7.75 -8.11 -5.33
C LEU A 2 7.98 -8.91 -4.05
N GLY A 3 9.18 -8.76 -3.46
CA GLY A 3 9.66 -9.50 -2.29
C GLY A 3 8.96 -9.13 -0.97
N VAL A 4 7.63 -9.04 -0.99
CA VAL A 4 6.79 -8.88 0.20
C VAL A 4 6.07 -10.19 0.41
N ARG A 5 6.37 -10.84 1.53
CA ARG A 5 5.75 -12.09 1.96
C ARG A 5 4.22 -11.93 1.88
N ARG A 6 3.51 -12.84 1.24
CA ARG A 6 2.04 -12.87 1.14
C ARG A 6 1.32 -12.81 2.51
N ASP A 7 2.07 -12.95 3.60
CA ASP A 7 1.65 -12.97 5.00
C ASP A 7 2.03 -11.71 5.80
N VAL A 8 2.24 -10.57 5.15
CA VAL A 8 2.35 -9.31 5.92
C VAL A 8 1.04 -9.10 6.68
N GLY A 9 1.12 -9.07 8.01
CA GLY A 9 -0.04 -8.85 8.88
C GLY A 9 -0.63 -7.46 8.67
N GLN A 10 -1.94 -7.31 8.90
CA GLN A 10 -2.64 -6.02 8.80
C GLN A 10 -1.96 -4.91 9.60
N ASP A 11 -1.42 -5.24 10.78
CA ASP A 11 -0.65 -4.31 11.61
C ASP A 11 0.63 -3.81 10.94
N GLU A 12 1.34 -4.70 10.25
CA GLU A 12 2.62 -4.39 9.63
C GLU A 12 2.42 -3.54 8.35
N ILE A 13 1.37 -3.84 7.57
CA ILE A 13 0.90 -2.99 6.46
C ILE A 13 0.51 -1.59 6.96
N LYS A 14 -0.24 -1.51 8.06
CA LYS A 14 -0.66 -0.23 8.68
C LYS A 14 0.52 0.54 9.27
N GLN A 15 1.55 -0.13 9.75
CA GLN A 15 2.75 0.50 10.29
C GLN A 15 3.65 1.04 9.16
N ALA A 16 3.83 0.26 8.09
CA ALA A 16 4.54 0.68 6.88
C ALA A 16 3.86 1.87 6.20
N PHE A 17 2.52 1.82 6.02
CA PHE A 17 1.73 2.93 5.48
C PHE A 17 1.92 4.21 6.31
N ARG A 18 1.86 4.12 7.65
CA ARG A 18 2.05 5.29 8.53
C ARG A 18 3.45 5.90 8.45
N ARG A 19 4.50 5.10 8.26
CA ARG A 19 5.86 5.62 8.02
C ARG A 19 5.95 6.34 6.69
N LEU A 20 5.54 5.67 5.61
CA LEU A 20 5.61 6.22 4.26
C LEU A 20 4.72 7.44 4.08
N ALA A 21 3.53 7.46 4.70
CA ALA A 21 2.62 8.61 4.64
C ALA A 21 3.20 9.86 5.30
N ARG A 22 4.06 9.72 6.32
CA ARG A 22 4.76 10.86 6.94
C ARG A 22 5.94 11.31 6.09
N GLU A 23 6.69 10.37 5.51
CA GLU A 23 7.82 10.69 4.64
C GLU A 23 7.37 11.34 3.32
N LEU A 24 6.21 10.95 2.80
CA LEU A 24 5.65 11.43 1.55
C LEU A 24 4.55 12.48 1.75
N HIS A 25 4.36 12.99 2.97
CA HIS A 25 3.31 13.96 3.25
C HIS A 25 3.57 15.26 2.47
N PRO A 26 2.55 15.89 1.87
CA PRO A 26 2.72 17.12 1.09
C PRO A 26 3.33 18.28 1.90
N ASP A 27 3.12 18.31 3.22
CA ASP A 27 3.73 19.33 4.10
C ASP A 27 5.26 19.21 4.21
N VAL A 28 5.83 18.01 4.04
CA VAL A 28 7.30 17.80 4.05
C VAL A 28 7.87 17.59 2.65
N ASN A 29 7.09 17.03 1.72
CA ASN A 29 7.49 16.79 0.34
C ASN A 29 6.38 17.22 -0.63
N PRO A 30 6.36 18.49 -1.06
CA PRO A 30 5.36 19.02 -1.98
C PRO A 30 5.58 18.60 -3.46
N ASP A 31 6.60 17.79 -3.75
CA ASP A 31 6.93 17.35 -5.12
C ASP A 31 5.83 16.49 -5.76
N ALA A 32 5.58 16.72 -7.05
CA ALA A 32 4.63 15.93 -7.84
C ALA A 32 4.97 14.43 -7.86
N LYS A 33 6.27 14.07 -7.90
CA LYS A 33 6.74 12.68 -7.83
C LYS A 33 6.41 12.00 -6.49
N THR A 34 6.41 12.78 -5.41
CA THR A 34 6.08 12.30 -4.07
C THR A 34 4.58 12.06 -3.95
N GLN A 35 3.75 12.92 -4.55
CA GLN A 35 2.31 12.69 -4.62
C GLN A 35 1.96 11.43 -5.42
N GLU A 36 2.68 11.16 -6.52
CA GLU A 36 2.48 9.95 -7.33
C GLU A 36 2.76 8.68 -6.51
N ARG A 37 3.90 8.65 -5.80
CA ARG A 37 4.24 7.58 -4.86
C ARG A 37 3.24 7.44 -3.71
N PHE A 38 2.76 8.56 -3.17
CA PHE A 38 1.76 8.56 -2.10
C PHE A 38 0.44 7.91 -2.56
N ASN A 39 0.02 8.19 -3.80
CA ASN A 39 -1.15 7.58 -4.40
C ASN A 39 -0.98 6.07 -4.62
N GLU A 40 0.18 5.62 -5.10
CA GLU A 40 0.50 4.19 -5.24
C GLU A 40 0.41 3.45 -3.89
N ILE A 41 1.01 4.02 -2.86
CA ILE A 41 1.02 3.43 -1.50
C ILE A 41 -0.37 3.42 -0.90
N LYS A 42 -1.19 4.45 -1.15
CA LYS A 42 -2.58 4.50 -0.72
C LYS A 42 -3.42 3.43 -1.42
N ALA A 43 -3.24 3.22 -2.73
CA ALA A 43 -3.94 2.16 -3.47
C ALA A 43 -3.55 0.77 -2.97
N ALA A 44 -2.25 0.52 -2.77
CA ALA A 44 -1.75 -0.72 -2.21
C ALA A 44 -2.32 -0.97 -0.79
N TYR A 45 -2.33 0.05 0.07
CA TYR A 45 -2.94 -0.04 1.39
C TYR A 45 -4.44 -0.34 1.31
N GLN A 46 -5.18 0.30 0.40
CA GLN A 46 -6.62 0.07 0.27
C GLN A 46 -6.95 -1.38 -0.09
N VAL A 47 -6.18 -1.98 -1.02
CA VAL A 47 -6.32 -3.39 -1.41
C VAL A 47 -5.88 -4.36 -0.32
N LEU A 48 -4.80 -4.03 0.40
CA LEU A 48 -4.22 -4.90 1.42
C LEU A 48 -4.92 -4.77 2.77
N SER A 49 -5.53 -3.62 3.08
CA SER A 49 -6.18 -3.33 4.37
C SER A 49 -7.57 -3.92 4.49
N ASP A 50 -8.23 -4.20 3.36
CA ASP A 50 -9.56 -4.77 3.35
C ASP A 50 -9.49 -6.30 3.18
N PRO A 51 -9.90 -7.07 4.22
CA PRO A 51 -9.86 -8.53 4.18
C PRO A 51 -10.79 -9.14 3.12
N GLN A 52 -11.81 -8.40 2.64
CA GLN A 52 -12.69 -8.86 1.57
C GLN A 52 -12.03 -8.72 0.19
N THR A 53 -11.34 -7.60 -0.08
CA THR A 53 -10.59 -7.41 -1.33
C THR A 53 -9.33 -8.24 -1.41
N ARG A 54 -8.72 -8.62 -0.28
CA ARG A 54 -7.59 -9.58 -0.26
C ARG A 54 -7.98 -10.93 -0.88
N ASN A 55 -9.23 -11.37 -0.71
CA ASN A 55 -9.75 -12.57 -1.36
C ASN A 55 -9.99 -12.36 -2.87
N VAL A 56 -10.50 -11.19 -3.27
CA VAL A 56 -10.72 -10.86 -4.69
C VAL A 56 -9.40 -10.76 -5.46
N TYR A 57 -8.37 -10.16 -4.85
CA TYR A 57 -7.03 -10.07 -5.45
C TYR A 57 -6.30 -11.42 -5.48
N SER A 58 -6.70 -12.39 -4.66
CA SER A 58 -6.19 -13.77 -4.73
C SER A 58 -6.91 -14.63 -5.77
N VAL A 59 -8.08 -14.21 -6.27
CA VAL A 59 -8.90 -14.97 -7.23
C VAL A 59 -8.82 -14.37 -8.65
N VAL A 60 -8.42 -13.11 -8.82
CA VAL A 60 -8.17 -12.50 -10.14
C VAL A 60 -6.71 -12.71 -10.56
N GLY A 61 -6.30 -13.98 -10.65
CA GLY A 61 -5.05 -14.42 -11.25
C GLY A 61 -5.32 -15.62 -12.15
N GLU A 62 -5.33 -15.36 -13.45
CA GLU A 62 -5.38 -16.29 -14.61
C GLU A 62 -6.80 -16.73 -15.05
N PRO A 63 -7.11 -16.62 -16.36
CA PRO A 63 -6.57 -17.49 -17.42
C PRO A 63 -5.38 -16.92 -18.21
#